data_AF-A0A7M1SQT9-F1
#
_entry.id   AF-A0A7M1SQT9-F1
#
_cell.length_a   1.000
_cell.length_b   1.000
_cell.length_c   1.000
_cell.angle_alpha   90.00
_cell.angle_beta   90.00
_cell.angle_gamma   90.00
#
_symmetry.space_group_name_H-M   'P 1'
#
loop_
_entity.id
_entity.type
_entity.pdbx_description
1 polymer ?
#
loop_
_entity_poly.entity_id
_entity_poly.type
_entity_poly.pdbx_seq_one_letter_code
_entity_poly.pdbx_strand_id
1 'polypeptide(L)'
;MDRRQEAQQWAPELREWARTEQFSQPLRWGEIEAAILEHDLPRLPEEKAWVTAIGIVGWVGIALLAIPSFGSAVLGLVLVAVGSAAEGAAEAEGWFTGARFFFFLAAALGVGFFVDWWRSRRRAALQLVTSALIAAGSGAALVVVLASDGPPPGLLLLGFILTAIVSGVLVFIAGLVSTPEGRPRRRRPPRRGPRSSRIRDRWRRGRDVVLQILRQRRLVDIDDDDQVRLNELPLGYWSEVEGVDRQEWKRILELRHVGWRDFDATDARWPQ
;
A
#
# COMPACT_ATOMS: atom_id res chain seq x y z
N MET A 1 -26.98 -11.16 4.49
CA MET A 1 -27.64 -10.23 3.56
C MET A 1 -26.99 -10.41 2.21
N ASP A 2 -27.77 -10.56 1.12
CA ASP A 2 -27.23 -10.85 -0.21
C ASP A 2 -26.49 -9.61 -0.75
N ARG A 3 -25.22 -9.77 -1.19
CA ARG A 3 -24.41 -8.65 -1.71
C ARG A 3 -25.09 -7.92 -2.86
N ARG A 4 -25.96 -8.62 -3.60
CA ARG A 4 -26.79 -8.02 -4.64
C ARG A 4 -27.79 -7.02 -4.06
N GLN A 5 -28.42 -7.32 -2.93
CA GLN A 5 -29.36 -6.42 -2.27
C GLN A 5 -28.68 -5.18 -1.68
N GLU A 6 -27.49 -5.34 -1.10
CA GLU A 6 -26.70 -4.21 -0.59
C GLU A 6 -26.23 -3.28 -1.71
N ALA A 7 -25.74 -3.84 -2.83
CA ALA A 7 -25.36 -3.05 -4.02
C ALA A 7 -26.57 -2.31 -4.60
N GLN A 8 -27.75 -2.92 -4.53
CA GLN A 8 -29.00 -2.33 -4.98
C GLN A 8 -29.46 -1.14 -4.12
N GLN A 9 -29.20 -1.16 -2.81
CA GLN A 9 -29.61 -0.08 -1.90
C GLN A 9 -28.57 1.04 -1.79
N TRP A 10 -27.34 0.80 -2.22
CA TRP A 10 -26.23 1.72 -2.00
C TRP A 10 -26.35 3.06 -2.76
N ALA A 11 -26.80 3.07 -4.01
CA ALA A 11 -26.89 4.30 -4.83
C ALA A 11 -28.29 4.47 -5.43
N PRO A 12 -29.33 4.80 -4.62
CA PRO A 12 -30.71 4.84 -5.08
C PRO A 12 -30.94 5.89 -6.17
N GLU A 13 -30.35 7.09 -6.04
CA GLU A 13 -30.49 8.19 -7.00
C GLU A 13 -29.92 7.81 -8.38
N LEU A 14 -28.71 7.23 -8.43
CA LEU A 14 -28.11 6.75 -9.69
C LEU A 14 -28.97 5.69 -10.37
N ARG A 15 -29.61 4.81 -9.58
CA ARG A 15 -30.49 3.76 -10.10
C ARG A 15 -31.79 4.33 -10.65
N GLU A 16 -32.38 5.28 -9.95
CA GLU A 16 -33.59 5.97 -10.38
C GLU A 16 -33.31 6.69 -11.70
N TRP A 17 -32.24 7.47 -11.76
CA TRP A 17 -31.75 8.09 -12.98
C TRP A 17 -31.58 7.08 -14.13
N ALA A 18 -30.81 6.01 -13.93
CA ALA A 18 -30.57 5.03 -14.99
C ALA A 18 -31.85 4.29 -15.45
N ARG A 19 -32.90 4.25 -14.63
CA ARG A 19 -34.20 3.67 -15.00
C ARG A 19 -35.06 4.61 -15.84
N THR A 20 -35.03 5.90 -15.54
CA THR A 20 -35.91 6.91 -16.15
C THR A 20 -35.28 7.63 -17.33
N GLU A 21 -33.95 7.71 -17.37
CA GLU A 21 -33.20 8.42 -18.40
C GLU A 21 -33.49 7.87 -19.81
N GLN A 22 -33.61 8.78 -20.78
CA GLN A 22 -33.82 8.46 -22.18
C GLN A 22 -32.48 8.44 -22.91
N PHE A 23 -31.84 7.28 -22.88
CA PHE A 23 -30.55 7.10 -23.55
C PHE A 23 -30.69 7.19 -25.08
N SER A 24 -29.72 7.86 -25.71
CA SER A 24 -29.60 7.97 -27.16
C SER A 24 -29.46 6.60 -27.83
N GLN A 25 -29.95 6.48 -29.06
CA GLN A 25 -29.84 5.28 -29.89
C GLN A 25 -29.14 5.65 -31.22
N PRO A 26 -27.96 5.08 -31.53
CA PRO A 26 -27.22 4.07 -30.75
C PRO A 26 -26.69 4.62 -29.41
N LEU A 27 -26.50 3.74 -28.43
CA LEU A 27 -26.01 4.11 -27.10
C LEU A 27 -24.65 4.80 -27.18
N ARG A 28 -24.58 6.00 -26.63
CA ARG A 28 -23.34 6.79 -26.53
C ARG A 28 -22.65 6.52 -25.21
N TRP A 29 -21.81 5.47 -25.19
CA TRP A 29 -21.14 4.96 -24.00
C TRP A 29 -20.36 6.05 -23.24
N GLY A 30 -19.73 6.99 -23.95
CA GLY A 30 -19.04 8.13 -23.34
C GLY A 30 -19.96 9.05 -22.53
N GLU A 31 -21.17 9.31 -23.02
CA GLU A 31 -22.16 10.19 -22.38
C GLU A 31 -22.73 9.54 -21.12
N ILE A 32 -23.06 8.25 -21.20
CA ILE A 32 -23.53 7.47 -20.05
C ILE A 32 -22.48 7.51 -18.94
N GLU A 33 -21.21 7.31 -19.31
CA GLU A 33 -20.14 7.32 -18.33
C GLU A 33 -19.90 8.69 -17.70
N ALA A 34 -19.94 9.75 -18.51
CA ALA A 34 -19.84 11.12 -18.03
C ALA A 34 -20.96 11.42 -17.02
N ALA A 35 -22.20 11.06 -17.34
CA ALA A 35 -23.33 11.22 -16.44
C ALA A 35 -23.16 10.41 -15.14
N ILE A 36 -22.67 9.16 -15.21
CA ILE A 36 -22.32 8.39 -13.99
C ILE A 36 -21.26 9.11 -13.16
N LEU A 37 -20.26 9.72 -13.81
CA LEU A 37 -19.19 10.45 -13.13
C LEU A 37 -19.65 11.74 -12.46
N GLU A 38 -20.73 12.36 -12.94
CA GLU A 38 -21.33 13.58 -12.39
C GLU A 38 -22.15 13.33 -11.10
N HIS A 39 -22.64 12.12 -10.88
CA HIS A 39 -23.38 11.78 -9.68
C HIS A 39 -22.45 11.66 -8.45
N ASP A 40 -22.88 12.25 -7.33
CA ASP A 40 -22.17 12.08 -6.05
C ASP A 40 -22.54 10.73 -5.42
N LEU A 41 -21.61 9.78 -5.47
CA LEU A 41 -21.84 8.42 -5.00
C LEU A 41 -21.50 8.28 -3.50
N PRO A 42 -22.42 7.74 -2.68
CA PRO A 42 -22.17 7.54 -1.26
C PRO A 42 -21.01 6.57 -1.02
N ARG A 43 -20.40 6.61 0.16
CA ARG A 43 -19.29 5.70 0.50
C ARG A 43 -19.74 4.24 0.45
N LEU A 44 -18.85 3.35 -0.01
CA LEU A 44 -19.18 1.92 -0.06
C LEU A 44 -19.33 1.38 1.38
N PRO A 45 -20.31 0.51 1.66
CA PRO A 45 -20.48 -0.09 2.99
C PRO A 45 -19.21 -0.80 3.47
N GLU A 46 -18.56 -1.51 2.56
CA GLU A 46 -17.33 -2.27 2.77
C GLU A 46 -16.09 -1.38 3.03
N GLU A 47 -16.11 -0.11 2.60
CA GLU A 47 -14.96 0.80 2.72
C GLU A 47 -14.60 1.08 4.18
N LYS A 48 -15.60 1.14 5.08
CA LYS A 48 -15.36 1.38 6.51
C LYS A 48 -14.71 0.17 7.19
N ALA A 49 -15.17 -1.04 6.90
CA ALA A 49 -14.69 -2.25 7.54
C ALA A 49 -13.28 -2.64 7.06
N TRP A 50 -13.05 -2.63 5.74
CA TRP A 50 -11.76 -3.03 5.15
C TRP A 50 -10.63 -2.07 5.49
N VAL A 51 -10.88 -0.75 5.48
CA VAL A 51 -9.85 0.23 5.84
C VAL A 51 -9.43 0.08 7.31
N THR A 52 -10.39 -0.21 8.18
CA THR A 52 -10.12 -0.43 9.61
C THR A 52 -9.36 -1.73 9.83
N ALA A 53 -9.78 -2.83 9.20
CA ALA A 53 -9.13 -4.13 9.32
C ALA A 53 -7.70 -4.13 8.75
N ILE A 54 -7.49 -3.58 7.55
CA ILE A 54 -6.15 -3.44 6.95
C ILE A 54 -5.29 -2.50 7.78
N GLY A 55 -5.87 -1.43 8.32
CA GLY A 55 -5.19 -0.53 9.25
C GLY A 55 -4.70 -1.27 10.49
N ILE A 56 -5.58 -2.02 11.17
CA ILE A 56 -5.25 -2.79 12.37
C ILE A 56 -4.20 -3.85 12.07
N VAL A 57 -4.42 -4.69 11.04
CA VAL A 57 -3.47 -5.75 10.67
C VAL A 57 -2.12 -5.16 10.26
N GLY A 58 -2.12 -4.06 9.52
CA GLY A 58 -0.91 -3.33 9.16
C GLY A 58 -0.17 -2.82 10.39
N TRP A 59 -0.87 -2.19 11.33
CA TRP A 59 -0.29 -1.70 12.58
C TRP A 59 0.21 -2.82 13.49
N VAL A 60 -0.53 -3.92 13.61
CA VAL A 60 -0.11 -5.11 14.36
C VAL A 60 1.12 -5.74 13.73
N GLY A 61 1.16 -5.86 12.40
CA GLY A 61 2.35 -6.35 11.69
C GLY A 61 3.55 -5.43 11.89
N ILE A 62 3.36 -4.11 11.80
CA ILE A 62 4.40 -3.12 12.09
C ILE A 62 4.88 -3.26 13.54
N ALA A 63 3.98 -3.37 14.52
CA ALA A 63 4.32 -3.52 15.93
C ALA A 63 5.08 -4.82 16.19
N LEU A 64 4.62 -5.95 15.62
CA LEU A 64 5.27 -7.26 15.75
C LEU A 64 6.67 -7.30 15.14
N LEU A 65 6.93 -6.50 14.10
CA LEU A 65 8.27 -6.37 13.52
C LEU A 65 9.12 -5.33 14.25
N ALA A 66 8.51 -4.23 14.70
CA ALA A 66 9.18 -3.14 15.39
C ALA A 66 9.60 -3.55 16.81
N ILE A 67 8.80 -4.33 17.53
CA ILE A 67 9.10 -4.74 18.92
C ILE A 67 10.40 -5.57 18.98
N PRO A 68 10.63 -6.61 18.18
CA PRO A 68 11.92 -7.30 18.18
C PRO A 68 13.06 -6.41 17.67
N SER A 69 12.80 -5.56 16.67
CA SER A 69 13.85 -4.74 16.03
C SER A 69 14.35 -3.61 16.93
N PHE A 70 13.44 -2.85 17.54
CA PHE A 70 13.75 -1.71 18.40
C PHE A 70 13.73 -2.09 19.89
N GLY A 71 12.83 -2.98 20.29
CA GLY A 71 12.71 -3.43 21.67
C GLY A 71 13.88 -4.27 22.13
N SER A 72 14.59 -4.99 21.24
CA SER A 72 15.83 -5.68 21.62
C SER A 72 16.91 -4.71 22.11
N ALA A 73 17.15 -3.60 21.41
CA ALA A 73 18.10 -2.58 21.87
C ALA A 73 17.68 -1.94 23.21
N VAL A 74 16.38 -1.66 23.39
CA VAL A 74 15.85 -1.10 24.66
C VAL A 74 15.98 -2.10 25.80
N LEU A 75 15.62 -3.38 25.58
CA LEU A 75 15.78 -4.43 26.58
C LEU A 75 17.26 -4.62 26.94
N GLY A 76 18.16 -4.60 25.96
CA GLY A 76 19.60 -4.62 26.20
C GLY A 76 20.06 -3.48 27.13
N LEU A 77 19.60 -2.25 26.89
CA LEU A 77 19.89 -1.10 27.75
C LEU A 77 19.32 -1.24 29.16
N VAL A 78 18.08 -1.71 29.31
CA VAL A 78 17.46 -1.95 30.62
C VAL A 78 18.29 -2.98 31.40
N LEU A 79 18.72 -4.07 30.75
CA LEU A 79 19.53 -5.10 31.39
C LEU A 79 20.92 -4.57 31.79
N VAL A 80 21.55 -3.70 30.99
CA VAL A 80 22.79 -3.02 31.40
C VAL A 80 22.56 -2.13 32.62
N ALA A 81 21.48 -1.37 32.65
CA ALA A 81 21.16 -0.48 33.76
C ALA A 81 20.91 -1.26 35.06
N VAL A 82 20.13 -2.35 34.99
CA VAL A 82 19.87 -3.26 36.12
C VAL A 82 21.16 -3.93 36.58
N GLY A 83 21.97 -4.46 35.65
CA GLY A 83 23.26 -5.09 35.97
C GLY A 83 24.25 -4.13 36.62
N SER A 84 24.24 -2.85 36.21
CA SER A 84 25.09 -1.80 36.80
C SER A 84 24.67 -1.40 38.21
N ALA A 85 23.43 -1.70 38.61
CA ALA A 85 22.90 -1.43 39.94
C ALA A 85 22.95 -2.65 40.88
N ALA A 86 23.38 -3.81 40.40
CA ALA A 86 23.47 -5.03 41.21
C ALA A 86 24.63 -4.93 42.22
N GLU A 87 24.42 -5.42 43.44
CA GLU A 87 25.38 -5.31 44.55
C GLU A 87 26.55 -6.31 44.42
N GLY A 88 26.37 -7.38 43.63
CA GLY A 88 27.35 -8.45 43.46
C GLY A 88 27.77 -8.69 42.01
N ALA A 89 29.07 -8.95 41.81
CA ALA A 89 29.63 -9.22 40.49
C ALA A 89 28.98 -10.44 39.80
N ALA A 90 28.67 -11.49 40.57
CA ALA A 90 28.03 -12.70 40.06
C ALA A 90 26.58 -12.45 39.59
N GLU A 91 25.84 -11.56 40.25
CA GLU A 91 24.49 -11.19 39.83
C GLU A 91 24.52 -10.25 38.62
N ALA A 92 25.45 -9.30 38.59
CA ALA A 92 25.66 -8.39 37.46
C ALA A 92 25.98 -9.12 36.15
N GLU A 93 26.74 -10.22 36.22
CA GLU A 93 27.15 -11.00 35.06
C GLU A 93 25.96 -11.60 34.28
N GLY A 94 24.93 -12.08 34.99
CA GLY A 94 23.71 -12.59 34.36
C GLY A 94 22.99 -11.52 33.55
N TRP A 95 22.86 -10.31 34.11
CA TRP A 95 22.26 -9.15 33.45
C TRP A 95 23.05 -8.70 32.21
N PHE A 96 24.38 -8.61 32.33
CA PHE A 96 25.24 -8.26 31.19
C PHE A 96 25.22 -9.31 30.09
N THR A 97 25.14 -10.59 30.44
CA THR A 97 25.00 -11.68 29.46
C THR A 97 23.69 -11.58 28.70
N GLY A 98 22.58 -11.31 29.39
CA GLY A 98 21.29 -11.02 28.76
C GLY A 98 21.37 -9.80 27.84
N ALA A 99 22.00 -8.71 28.29
CA ALA A 99 22.18 -7.50 27.49
C ALA A 99 22.96 -7.77 26.19
N ARG A 100 24.06 -8.53 26.26
CA ARG A 100 24.86 -8.95 25.08
C ARG A 100 24.00 -9.69 24.06
N PHE A 101 23.16 -10.63 24.51
CA PHE A 101 22.25 -11.37 23.63
C PHE A 101 21.30 -10.43 22.88
N PHE A 102 20.66 -9.51 23.59
CA PHE A 102 19.71 -8.57 22.97
C PHE A 102 20.39 -7.56 22.03
N PHE A 103 21.59 -7.07 22.36
CA PHE A 103 22.35 -6.22 21.44
C PHE A 103 22.82 -6.97 20.19
N PHE A 104 23.24 -8.23 20.34
CA PHE A 104 23.57 -9.09 19.20
C PHE A 104 22.35 -9.30 18.30
N LEU A 105 21.19 -9.59 18.89
CA LEU A 105 19.94 -9.74 18.16
C LEU A 105 19.57 -8.46 17.39
N ALA A 106 19.68 -7.30 18.03
CA ALA A 106 19.43 -6.00 17.39
C ALA A 106 20.37 -5.78 16.19
N ALA A 107 21.66 -6.06 16.36
CA ALA A 107 22.66 -5.95 15.29
C ALA A 107 22.36 -6.91 14.12
N ALA A 108 22.05 -8.18 14.41
CA ALA A 108 21.72 -9.19 13.41
C ALA A 108 20.48 -8.81 12.59
N LEU A 109 19.42 -8.30 13.25
CA LEU A 109 18.23 -7.79 12.57
C LEU A 109 18.58 -6.58 11.69
N GLY A 110 19.41 -5.65 12.19
CA GLY A 110 19.90 -4.51 11.41
C GLY A 110 20.64 -4.93 10.13
N VAL A 111 21.52 -5.92 10.21
CA VAL A 111 22.21 -6.50 9.04
C VAL A 111 21.24 -7.19 8.09
N GLY A 112 20.27 -7.96 8.61
CA GLY A 112 19.24 -8.60 7.78
C GLY A 112 18.45 -7.59 6.94
N PHE A 113 18.01 -6.49 7.55
CA PHE A 113 17.36 -5.38 6.83
C PHE A 113 18.29 -4.75 5.79
N PHE A 114 19.58 -4.59 6.10
CA PHE A 114 20.55 -4.05 5.14
C PHE A 114 20.75 -4.99 3.93
N VAL A 115 20.79 -6.31 4.13
CA VAL A 115 20.94 -7.29 3.05
C VAL A 115 19.71 -7.33 2.16
N ASP A 116 18.50 -7.29 2.74
CA ASP A 116 17.26 -7.23 1.97
C ASP A 116 17.16 -5.94 1.14
N TRP A 117 17.57 -4.82 1.72
CA TRP A 117 17.75 -3.56 0.99
C TRP A 117 18.76 -3.70 -0.16
N TRP A 118 19.95 -4.27 0.09
CA TRP A 118 20.99 -4.46 -0.92
C TRP A 118 20.51 -5.32 -2.10
N ARG A 119 19.75 -6.39 -1.80
CA ARG A 119 19.18 -7.28 -2.81
C ARG A 119 18.08 -6.62 -3.62
N SER A 120 17.21 -5.86 -2.97
CA SER A 120 16.10 -5.21 -3.65
C SER A 120 16.55 -4.00 -4.48
N ARG A 121 17.69 -3.36 -4.15
CA ARG A 121 18.23 -2.12 -4.77
C ARG A 121 17.18 -1.01 -4.97
N ARG A 122 16.03 -1.10 -4.32
CA ARG A 122 14.96 -0.08 -4.38
C ARG A 122 15.35 1.02 -3.41
N ARG A 123 15.40 2.24 -3.93
CA ARG A 123 15.99 3.41 -3.26
C ARG A 123 15.08 3.92 -2.13
N ALA A 124 15.06 3.24 -1.00
CA ALA A 124 14.67 3.82 0.28
C ALA A 124 15.93 4.23 1.04
N ALA A 125 16.47 5.42 0.74
CA ALA A 125 17.60 6.00 1.47
C ALA A 125 17.34 6.02 3.00
N LEU A 126 16.06 6.10 3.38
CA LEU A 126 15.57 5.92 4.74
C LEU A 126 16.01 4.60 5.39
N GLN A 127 15.78 3.47 4.72
CA GLN A 127 16.12 2.15 5.26
C GLN A 127 17.63 2.00 5.41
N LEU A 128 18.39 2.53 4.45
CA LEU A 128 19.85 2.51 4.46
C LEU A 128 20.43 3.27 5.67
N VAL A 129 19.95 4.49 5.91
CA VAL A 129 20.38 5.33 7.04
C VAL A 129 19.96 4.71 8.37
N THR A 130 18.73 4.21 8.46
CA THR A 130 18.20 3.57 9.68
C THR A 130 18.97 2.31 10.05
N SER A 131 19.20 1.42 9.08
CA SER A 131 19.97 0.18 9.30
C SER A 131 21.44 0.46 9.62
N ALA A 132 22.06 1.44 8.96
CA ALA A 132 23.45 1.82 9.24
C ALA A 132 23.62 2.39 10.66
N LEU A 133 22.68 3.23 11.11
CA LEU A 133 22.72 3.82 12.45
C LEU A 133 22.45 2.79 13.54
N ILE A 134 21.49 1.89 13.35
CA ILE A 134 21.23 0.78 14.28
C ILE A 134 22.44 -0.14 14.36
N ALA A 135 23.01 -0.54 13.22
CA ALA A 135 24.19 -1.40 13.19
C ALA A 135 25.41 -0.73 13.85
N ALA A 136 25.64 0.56 13.60
CA ALA A 136 26.73 1.32 14.21
C ALA A 136 26.54 1.48 15.73
N GLY A 137 25.33 1.83 16.18
CA GLY A 137 25.02 2.00 17.60
C GLY A 137 25.10 0.68 18.38
N SER A 138 24.53 -0.40 17.84
CA SER A 138 24.61 -1.73 18.46
C SER A 138 26.04 -2.29 18.42
N GLY A 139 26.80 -2.04 17.35
CA GLY A 139 28.21 -2.44 17.25
C GLY A 139 29.09 -1.72 18.28
N ALA A 140 28.93 -0.40 18.42
CA ALA A 140 29.63 0.38 19.44
C ALA A 140 29.28 -0.10 20.86
N ALA A 141 28.01 -0.42 21.11
CA ALA A 141 27.57 -0.99 22.38
C ALA A 141 28.21 -2.34 22.69
N LEU A 142 28.26 -3.22 21.70
CA LEU A 142 28.88 -4.52 21.84
C LEU A 142 30.38 -4.39 22.12
N VAL A 143 31.09 -3.51 21.41
CA VAL A 143 32.53 -3.26 21.62
C VAL A 143 32.80 -2.74 23.03
N VAL A 144 32.00 -1.79 23.51
CA VAL A 144 32.09 -1.27 24.89
C VAL A 144 31.89 -2.37 25.93
N VAL A 145 30.90 -3.24 25.74
CA VAL A 145 30.59 -4.34 26.67
C VAL A 145 31.64 -5.46 26.62
N LEU A 146 32.33 -5.62 25.49
CA LEU A 146 33.42 -6.60 25.33
C LEU A 146 34.78 -6.07 25.81
N ALA A 147 35.01 -4.76 25.74
CA ALA A 147 36.25 -4.11 26.14
C ALA A 147 36.31 -3.78 27.65
N SER A 148 35.55 -4.50 28.48
CA SER A 148 35.36 -4.19 29.89
C SER A 148 36.59 -4.49 30.77
N ASP A 149 37.62 -3.67 30.62
CA ASP A 149 38.41 -3.02 31.69
C ASP A 149 38.08 -1.49 31.71
N GLY A 150 36.89 -1.14 31.19
CA GLY A 150 36.58 0.15 30.57
C GLY A 150 35.92 1.23 31.45
N PRO A 151 35.66 2.40 30.85
CA PRO A 151 35.42 3.71 31.50
C PRO A 151 34.24 3.74 32.49
N PRO A 152 34.15 4.78 33.36
CA PRO A 152 33.15 4.85 34.41
C PRO A 152 31.72 4.72 33.85
N PRO A 153 30.84 3.98 34.53
CA PRO A 153 29.53 3.55 34.02
C PRO A 153 28.64 4.71 33.54
N GLY A 154 28.78 5.91 34.11
CA GLY A 154 28.05 7.10 33.69
C GLY A 154 28.41 7.59 32.28
N LEU A 155 29.66 7.44 31.84
CA LEU A 155 30.10 7.85 30.49
C LEU A 155 29.57 6.90 29.41
N LEU A 156 29.47 5.60 29.73
CA LEU A 156 28.92 4.60 28.83
C LEU A 156 27.42 4.80 28.63
N LEU A 157 26.67 5.02 29.72
CA LEU A 157 25.24 5.28 29.66
C LEU A 157 24.93 6.56 28.86
N LEU A 158 25.73 7.62 29.06
CA LEU A 158 25.61 8.86 28.30
C LEU A 158 25.87 8.64 26.80
N GLY A 159 26.91 7.88 26.46
CA GLY A 159 27.23 7.52 25.08
C GLY A 159 26.09 6.75 24.40
N PHE A 160 25.46 5.82 25.11
CA PHE A 160 24.31 5.08 24.59
C PHE A 160 23.09 5.97 24.34
N ILE A 161 22.75 6.83 25.30
CA ILE A 161 21.64 7.76 25.19
C ILE A 161 21.86 8.69 23.99
N LEU A 162 23.08 9.26 23.85
CA LEU A 162 23.40 10.15 22.74
C LEU A 162 23.27 9.43 21.39
N THR A 163 23.83 8.22 21.29
CA THR A 163 23.80 7.45 20.04
C THR A 163 22.37 7.08 19.66
N ALA A 164 21.53 6.69 20.62
CA ALA A 164 20.12 6.39 20.40
C ALA A 164 19.32 7.62 19.95
N ILE A 165 19.52 8.78 20.60
CA ILE A 165 18.85 10.05 20.23
C ILE A 165 19.25 10.48 18.82
N VAL A 166 20.55 10.52 18.52
CA VAL A 166 21.06 10.92 17.20
C VAL A 166 20.54 9.97 16.12
N SER A 167 20.55 8.68 16.39
CA SER A 167 20.01 7.66 15.47
C SER A 167 18.52 7.89 15.20
N GLY A 168 17.71 8.06 16.26
CA GLY A 168 16.27 8.28 16.15
C GLY A 168 15.91 9.57 15.40
N VAL A 169 16.60 10.68 15.68
CA VAL A 169 16.38 11.97 15.00
C VAL A 169 16.71 11.89 13.51
N LEU A 170 17.83 11.25 13.14
CA LEU A 170 18.21 11.10 11.73
C LEU A 170 17.23 10.22 10.96
N VAL A 171 16.74 9.14 11.58
CA VAL A 171 15.69 8.27 11.01
C VAL A 171 14.41 9.06 10.79
N PHE A 172 13.99 9.85 11.78
CA PHE A 172 12.81 10.68 11.69
C PHE A 172 12.90 11.74 10.57
N ILE A 173 14.01 12.49 10.51
CA ILE A 173 14.24 13.51 9.47
C ILE A 173 14.27 12.87 8.08
N ALA A 174 15.00 11.76 7.93
CA ALA A 174 15.04 11.04 6.66
C ALA A 174 13.64 10.55 6.26
N GLY A 175 12.79 10.19 7.22
CA GLY A 175 11.42 9.72 6.99
C GLY A 175 10.56 10.82 6.42
N LEU A 176 10.65 12.02 7.01
CA LEU A 176 9.96 13.23 6.55
C LEU A 176 10.40 13.67 5.14
N VAL A 177 11.67 13.46 4.78
CA VAL A 177 12.23 13.87 3.48
C VAL A 177 12.03 12.80 2.40
N SER A 178 11.73 11.56 2.77
CA SER A 178 11.54 10.47 1.80
C SER A 178 10.24 10.67 0.99
N THR A 179 10.37 10.77 -0.33
CA THR A 179 9.22 10.87 -1.22
C THR A 179 8.62 9.48 -1.46
N PRO A 180 7.28 9.34 -1.42
CA PRO A 180 6.62 8.06 -1.65
C PRO A 180 6.92 7.53 -3.05
N GLU A 181 7.31 6.25 -3.13
CA GLU A 181 7.82 5.62 -4.34
C GLU A 181 6.87 5.75 -5.54
N GLY A 182 7.43 6.23 -6.66
CA GLY A 182 6.77 6.19 -7.97
C GLY A 182 6.56 4.75 -8.43
N ARG A 183 5.29 4.35 -8.58
CA ARG A 183 4.87 3.04 -9.08
C ARG A 183 5.55 2.69 -10.42
N PRO A 184 5.84 1.40 -10.69
CA PRO A 184 6.55 0.96 -11.89
C PRO A 184 5.86 1.44 -13.17
N ARG A 185 6.68 1.74 -14.20
CA ARG A 185 6.31 2.09 -15.58
C ARG A 185 5.59 0.94 -16.31
N ARG A 186 4.46 0.45 -15.79
CA ARG A 186 3.41 -0.08 -16.66
C ARG A 186 2.63 1.14 -17.10
N ARG A 187 2.67 1.47 -18.39
CA ARG A 187 2.00 2.64 -18.98
C ARG A 187 0.57 2.63 -18.46
N ARG A 188 0.26 3.54 -17.54
CA ARG A 188 -1.11 3.73 -17.08
C ARG A 188 -1.79 4.59 -18.13
N PRO A 189 -3.08 4.36 -18.41
CA PRO A 189 -3.86 5.31 -19.19
C PRO A 189 -3.63 6.72 -18.66
N PRO A 190 -3.64 7.73 -19.55
CA PRO A 190 -3.86 9.10 -19.12
C PRO A 190 -4.99 9.14 -18.08
N ARG A 191 -4.76 9.78 -16.94
CA ARG A 191 -5.77 9.74 -15.87
C ARG A 191 -6.96 10.60 -16.28
N ARG A 192 -8.09 9.96 -16.58
CA ARG A 192 -9.41 10.59 -16.67
C ARG A 192 -10.22 10.23 -15.43
N GLY A 193 -11.02 11.17 -14.94
CA GLY A 193 -11.84 10.99 -13.74
C GLY A 193 -11.08 11.11 -12.41
N PRO A 194 -11.64 10.56 -11.31
CA PRO A 194 -11.21 10.92 -9.96
C PRO A 194 -9.82 10.41 -9.55
N ARG A 195 -9.09 11.22 -8.76
CA ARG A 195 -7.68 10.98 -8.41
C ARG A 195 -7.45 9.87 -7.38
N SER A 196 -8.36 9.66 -6.43
CA SER A 196 -8.16 8.72 -5.33
C SER A 196 -8.69 7.33 -5.68
N SER A 197 -7.97 6.26 -5.30
CA SER A 197 -8.38 4.88 -5.60
C SER A 197 -9.74 4.53 -5.00
N ARG A 198 -9.97 4.95 -3.75
CA ARG A 198 -11.23 4.71 -3.02
C ARG A 198 -12.42 5.39 -3.69
N ILE A 199 -12.21 6.61 -4.17
CA ILE A 199 -13.20 7.32 -4.97
C ILE A 199 -13.47 6.48 -6.21
N ARG A 200 -12.46 6.13 -7.03
CA ARG A 200 -12.65 5.33 -8.25
C ARG A 200 -13.44 4.03 -8.07
N ASP A 201 -13.27 3.32 -6.96
CA ASP A 201 -14.00 2.08 -6.70
C ASP A 201 -15.52 2.31 -6.58
N ARG A 202 -15.95 3.47 -6.07
CA ARG A 202 -17.36 3.88 -6.07
C ARG A 202 -17.92 3.99 -7.48
N TRP A 203 -17.28 4.77 -8.35
CA TRP A 203 -17.76 4.94 -9.73
C TRP A 203 -17.69 3.63 -10.53
N ARG A 204 -16.75 2.74 -10.23
CA ARG A 204 -16.74 1.38 -10.80
C ARG A 204 -17.97 0.57 -10.39
N ARG A 205 -18.38 0.60 -9.12
CA ARG A 205 -19.66 -0.02 -8.71
C ARG A 205 -20.87 0.69 -9.32
N GLY A 206 -20.82 2.02 -9.45
CA GLY A 206 -21.85 2.81 -10.12
C GLY A 206 -22.06 2.36 -11.57
N ARG A 207 -20.97 2.18 -12.33
CA ARG A 207 -21.01 1.61 -13.68
C ARG A 207 -21.67 0.24 -13.72
N ASP A 208 -21.28 -0.67 -12.83
CA ASP A 208 -21.86 -2.01 -12.78
C ASP A 208 -23.38 -1.99 -12.59
N VAL A 209 -23.84 -1.13 -11.67
CA VAL A 209 -25.27 -0.90 -11.41
C VAL A 209 -25.99 -0.36 -12.65
N VAL A 210 -25.40 0.60 -13.35
CA VAL A 210 -26.00 1.17 -14.56
C VAL A 210 -26.02 0.16 -15.70
N LEU A 211 -24.94 -0.59 -15.94
CA LEU A 211 -24.91 -1.65 -16.96
C LEU A 211 -25.98 -2.71 -16.70
N GLN A 212 -26.15 -3.12 -15.46
CA GLN A 212 -27.21 -4.05 -15.09
C GLN A 212 -28.60 -3.50 -15.43
N ILE A 213 -28.85 -2.21 -15.19
CA ILE A 213 -30.13 -1.56 -15.51
C ILE A 213 -30.32 -1.44 -17.04
N LEU A 214 -29.29 -1.03 -17.78
CA LEU A 214 -29.33 -0.94 -19.24
C LEU A 214 -29.67 -2.30 -19.88
N ARG A 215 -29.06 -3.38 -19.36
CA ARG A 215 -29.36 -4.75 -19.78
C ARG A 215 -30.78 -5.18 -19.41
N GLN A 216 -31.24 -4.87 -18.20
CA GLN A 216 -32.63 -5.15 -17.77
C GLN A 216 -33.66 -4.43 -18.64
N ARG A 217 -33.37 -3.19 -19.05
CA ARG A 217 -34.19 -2.40 -19.99
C ARG A 217 -34.07 -2.87 -21.45
N ARG A 218 -33.25 -3.89 -21.73
CA ARG A 218 -32.94 -4.40 -23.08
C ARG A 218 -32.42 -3.31 -24.02
N LEU A 219 -31.73 -2.30 -23.49
CA LEU A 219 -31.10 -1.25 -24.28
C LEU A 219 -29.75 -1.69 -24.87
N VAL A 220 -29.16 -2.73 -24.28
CA VAL A 220 -27.89 -3.32 -24.71
C VAL A 220 -27.96 -4.85 -24.59
N ASP A 221 -27.37 -5.54 -25.57
CA ASP A 221 -27.12 -6.98 -25.57
C ASP A 221 -25.64 -7.26 -25.24
N ILE A 222 -25.33 -7.28 -23.95
CA ILE A 222 -24.02 -7.67 -23.41
C ILE A 222 -24.16 -8.93 -22.55
N ASP A 223 -23.23 -9.87 -22.74
CA ASP A 223 -23.09 -11.03 -21.87
C ASP A 223 -22.40 -10.65 -20.54
N ASP A 224 -22.33 -11.60 -19.60
CA ASP A 224 -21.76 -11.37 -18.27
C ASP A 224 -20.26 -11.06 -18.35
N ASP A 225 -19.53 -11.67 -19.28
CA ASP A 225 -18.09 -11.48 -19.46
C ASP A 225 -17.79 -10.10 -20.04
N ASP A 226 -18.57 -9.69 -21.04
CA ASP A 226 -18.54 -8.39 -21.67
C ASP A 226 -18.85 -7.27 -20.67
N GLN A 227 -19.81 -7.48 -19.76
CA GLN A 227 -20.08 -6.57 -18.63
C GLN A 227 -18.88 -6.43 -17.69
N VAL A 228 -18.23 -7.54 -17.32
CA VAL A 228 -17.03 -7.51 -16.47
C VAL A 228 -15.91 -6.73 -17.15
N ARG A 229 -15.62 -7.01 -18.41
CA ARG A 229 -14.58 -6.33 -19.18
C ARG A 229 -14.84 -4.83 -19.33
N LEU A 230 -16.10 -4.44 -19.56
CA LEU A 230 -16.49 -3.03 -19.67
C LEU A 230 -16.31 -2.28 -18.33
N ASN A 231 -16.57 -2.95 -17.20
CA ASN A 231 -16.33 -2.40 -15.87
C ASN A 231 -14.83 -2.25 -15.54
N GLU A 232 -13.99 -3.12 -16.07
CA GLU A 232 -12.54 -3.07 -15.85
C GLU A 232 -11.84 -1.93 -16.59
N LEU A 233 -12.45 -1.42 -17.68
CA LEU A 233 -11.97 -0.24 -18.39
C LEU A 233 -11.69 0.92 -17.43
N PRO A 234 -10.62 1.71 -17.65
CA PRO A 234 -10.36 2.88 -16.81
C PRO A 234 -11.54 3.87 -16.84
N LEU A 235 -11.65 4.74 -15.83
CA LEU A 235 -12.74 5.74 -15.76
C LEU A 235 -12.49 6.83 -16.82
N GLY A 236 -13.51 7.21 -17.58
CA GLY A 236 -13.48 8.16 -18.70
C GLY A 236 -13.09 7.54 -20.05
N TYR A 237 -13.31 6.24 -20.23
CA TYR A 237 -12.82 5.46 -21.37
C TYR A 237 -13.88 4.62 -22.08
N TRP A 238 -15.14 4.69 -21.64
CA TRP A 238 -16.25 4.04 -22.34
C TRP A 238 -16.50 4.61 -23.74
N SER A 239 -16.11 5.86 -24.01
CA SER A 239 -16.17 6.43 -25.36
C SER A 239 -15.25 5.74 -26.38
N GLU A 240 -14.22 5.01 -25.93
CA GLU A 240 -13.28 4.34 -26.85
C GLU A 240 -13.84 3.05 -27.48
N VAL A 241 -14.96 2.56 -26.96
CA VAL A 241 -15.70 1.43 -27.53
C VAL A 241 -16.98 1.88 -28.25
N GLU A 242 -17.17 3.19 -28.43
CA GLU A 242 -18.31 3.78 -29.13
C GLU A 242 -18.10 3.73 -30.66
N GLY A 243 -19.13 3.36 -31.41
CA GLY A 243 -19.10 3.35 -32.88
C GLY A 243 -18.25 2.23 -33.51
N VAL A 244 -17.72 1.31 -32.71
CA VAL A 244 -16.94 0.16 -33.17
C VAL A 244 -17.86 -1.03 -33.48
N ASP A 245 -17.52 -1.85 -34.47
CA ASP A 245 -18.27 -3.08 -34.77
C ASP A 245 -18.19 -4.11 -33.63
N ARG A 246 -19.06 -5.12 -33.63
CA ARG A 246 -19.14 -6.10 -32.52
C ARG A 246 -17.86 -6.94 -32.36
N GLN A 247 -17.15 -7.24 -33.45
CA GLN A 247 -15.94 -8.07 -33.40
C GLN A 247 -14.77 -7.29 -32.81
N GLU A 248 -14.54 -6.08 -33.30
CA GLU A 248 -13.50 -5.19 -32.82
C GLU A 248 -13.83 -4.70 -31.40
N TRP A 249 -15.11 -4.51 -31.04
CA TRP A 249 -15.54 -4.24 -29.67
C TRP A 249 -15.10 -5.35 -28.70
N LYS A 250 -15.38 -6.62 -29.04
CA LYS A 250 -14.94 -7.77 -28.23
C LYS A 250 -13.42 -7.85 -28.14
N ARG A 251 -12.72 -7.61 -29.25
CA ARG A 251 -11.25 -7.61 -29.30
C ARG A 251 -10.63 -6.52 -28.43
N ILE A 252 -11.18 -5.30 -28.45
CA ILE A 252 -10.72 -4.19 -27.60
C ILE A 252 -10.88 -4.56 -26.13
N LEU A 253 -12.02 -5.13 -25.75
CA LEU A 253 -12.27 -5.55 -24.37
C LEU A 253 -11.33 -6.67 -23.92
N GLU A 254 -11.08 -7.67 -24.77
CA GLU A 254 -10.16 -8.78 -24.48
C GLU A 254 -8.72 -8.30 -24.31
N LEU A 255 -8.23 -7.48 -25.24
CA LEU A 255 -6.86 -6.98 -25.18
C LEU A 255 -6.64 -6.05 -23.97
N ARG A 256 -7.66 -5.28 -23.56
CA ARG A 256 -7.58 -4.39 -22.40
C ARG A 256 -7.61 -5.11 -21.06
N HIS A 257 -8.20 -6.30 -21.00
CA HIS A 257 -8.09 -7.16 -19.82
C HIS A 257 -6.62 -7.56 -19.57
N VAL A 258 -5.82 -7.73 -20.64
CA VAL A 258 -4.41 -8.18 -20.57
C VAL A 258 -3.43 -7.02 -20.25
N GLY A 259 -3.76 -5.78 -20.59
CA GLY A 259 -2.95 -4.61 -20.23
C GLY A 259 -3.33 -3.32 -20.96
N TRP A 260 -2.88 -2.17 -20.44
CA TRP A 260 -3.13 -0.88 -21.10
C TRP A 260 -2.20 -0.66 -22.31
N ARG A 261 -2.80 -0.42 -23.48
CA ARG A 261 -2.14 -0.01 -24.72
C ARG A 261 -3.06 0.98 -25.46
N ASP A 262 -2.48 2.04 -26.02
CA ASP A 262 -3.21 2.96 -26.90
C ASP A 262 -3.44 2.23 -28.23
N PHE A 263 -4.70 2.11 -28.65
CA PHE A 263 -5.05 1.52 -29.94
C PHE A 263 -4.88 2.60 -31.01
N ASP A 264 -4.00 2.35 -31.97
CA ASP A 264 -3.79 3.23 -33.12
C ASP A 264 -4.11 2.49 -34.42
N ALA A 265 -4.03 3.20 -35.54
CA ALA A 265 -4.32 2.64 -36.86
C ALA A 265 -3.40 1.46 -37.27
N THR A 266 -2.33 1.19 -36.52
CA THR A 266 -1.44 0.05 -36.77
C THR A 266 -2.00 -1.26 -36.20
N ASP A 267 -2.85 -1.20 -35.17
CA ASP A 267 -3.47 -2.39 -34.56
C ASP A 267 -4.61 -2.98 -35.40
N ALA A 268 -5.12 -2.23 -36.38
CA ALA A 268 -6.07 -2.71 -37.38
C ALA A 268 -5.48 -3.78 -38.33
N ARG A 269 -4.16 -4.01 -38.32
CA ARG A 269 -3.46 -4.90 -39.27
C ARG A 269 -3.07 -6.27 -38.72
N TRP A 270 -3.48 -6.64 -37.51
CA TRP A 270 -3.19 -8.00 -37.02
C TRP A 270 -4.00 -9.02 -37.82
N PRO A 271 -3.33 -10.02 -38.44
CA PRO A 271 -4.02 -11.05 -39.18
C PRO A 271 -4.90 -11.89 -38.24
N GLN A 272 -6.09 -12.23 -38.73
CA GLN A 272 -7.09 -13.09 -38.07
C GLN A 272 -6.54 -14.50 -37.83
#